data_AF-A0AAU9PBH6-F1
#
_entry.id   AF-A0AAU9PBH6-F1
#
_cell.length_a   1.000
_cell.length_b   1.000
_cell.length_c   1.000
_cell.angle_alpha   90.00
_cell.angle_beta   90.00
_cell.angle_gamma   90.00
#
_symmetry.space_group_name_H-M   'P 1'
#
loop_
_entity.id
_entity.type
_entity.pdbx_description
1 polymer ?
#
loop_
_entity_poly.entity_id
_entity_poly.type
_entity_poly.pdbx_seq_one_letter_code
_entity_poly.pdbx_strand_id
1 'polypeptide(L)'
;MMYTIIFNMCNQKPPDDHSGRLYDKYREIVQEYISSMVLPSLREKHGEFMLQELVKCWMNHKVMVKWLYRFFNYLDRYFVYKWNLPSINEVALTCFRDMVYEELKGKAKDVVIDLINRERGEMIDRALLKNVIDIYVEIGMGQMNYYVNDFENDMLAATAAYYYRKASNWIMKDSRPDYMLMAEYCLRKEKERVSHYLHSSSEPKLLKNVQNELLIIYSSQVLEKEYSGCSSLLIVNKVFDFTPRIMT
;
A
#
# COMPACT_ATOMS: atom_id res chain seq x y z
N MET A 1 18.79 31.52 -11.46
CA MET A 1 20.18 31.21 -11.89
C MET A 1 20.24 29.86 -12.61
N MET A 2 19.96 28.72 -11.97
CA MET A 2 20.05 27.40 -12.64
C MET A 2 19.10 27.21 -13.84
N TYR A 3 17.82 27.60 -13.73
CA TYR A 3 16.87 27.53 -14.86
C TYR A 3 17.38 28.28 -16.09
N THR A 4 17.93 29.48 -15.91
CA THR A 4 18.47 30.31 -17.00
C THR A 4 19.68 29.66 -17.66
N ILE A 5 20.53 28.97 -16.89
CA ILE A 5 21.67 28.23 -17.45
C ILE A 5 21.16 27.08 -18.33
N ILE A 6 20.22 26.28 -17.83
CA ILE A 6 19.62 25.17 -18.59
C ILE A 6 18.94 25.70 -19.85
N PHE A 7 18.14 26.76 -19.73
CA PHE A 7 17.53 27.44 -20.87
C PHE A 7 18.57 27.86 -21.92
N ASN A 8 19.65 28.53 -21.50
CA ASN A 8 20.71 28.98 -22.40
C ASN A 8 21.47 27.83 -23.06
N MET A 9 21.62 26.68 -22.39
CA MET A 9 22.24 25.48 -22.96
C MET A 9 21.33 24.76 -23.97
N CYS A 10 20.01 24.85 -23.79
CA CYS A 10 19.03 24.20 -24.66
C CYS A 10 18.61 25.06 -25.85
N ASN A 11 18.78 26.39 -25.77
CA ASN A 11 18.37 27.33 -26.81
C ASN A 11 19.50 27.68 -27.80
N GLN A 12 20.55 26.87 -27.86
CA GLN A 12 21.64 27.02 -28.82
C GLN A 12 21.29 26.33 -30.14
N LYS A 13 21.92 26.76 -31.25
CA LYS A 13 21.74 26.11 -32.55
C LYS A 13 22.61 24.83 -32.61
N PRO A 14 22.20 23.81 -33.37
CA PRO A 14 23.08 22.67 -33.66
C PRO A 14 24.44 23.15 -34.19
N PRO A 15 25.56 22.56 -33.74
CA PRO A 15 25.69 21.34 -32.94
C PRO A 15 25.65 21.53 -31.41
N ASP A 16 25.48 22.76 -30.92
CA ASP A 16 25.64 23.11 -29.50
C ASP A 16 24.34 23.03 -28.68
N ASP A 17 23.25 22.53 -29.26
CA ASP A 17 22.03 22.20 -28.50
C ASP A 17 22.33 21.02 -27.56
N HIS A 18 22.37 21.32 -26.26
CA HIS A 18 22.69 20.35 -25.22
C HIS A 18 21.46 19.66 -24.60
N SER A 19 20.25 19.88 -25.14
CA SER A 19 19.00 19.38 -24.55
C SER A 19 19.01 17.87 -24.29
N GLY A 20 19.41 17.09 -25.31
CA GLY A 20 19.49 15.62 -25.19
C GLY A 20 20.53 15.17 -24.17
N ARG A 21 21.73 15.76 -24.22
CA ARG A 21 22.80 15.43 -23.26
C ARG A 21 22.40 15.74 -21.83
N LEU A 22 21.71 16.85 -21.59
CA LEU A 22 21.21 17.22 -20.26
C LEU A 22 20.12 16.25 -19.77
N TYR A 23 19.23 15.81 -20.66
CA TYR A 23 18.20 14.82 -20.34
C TYR A 23 18.82 13.47 -19.94
N ASP A 24 19.79 12.97 -20.73
CA ASP A 24 20.49 11.72 -20.42
C ASP A 24 21.29 11.84 -19.13
N LYS A 25 22.01 12.97 -18.96
CA LYS A 25 22.81 13.22 -17.77
C LYS A 25 21.97 13.32 -16.50
N TYR A 26 20.76 13.86 -16.59
CA TYR A 26 19.83 13.89 -15.47
C TYR A 26 19.52 12.48 -14.96
N ARG A 27 19.22 11.53 -15.86
CA ARG A 27 18.99 10.13 -15.49
C ARG A 27 20.22 9.53 -14.80
N GLU A 28 21.40 9.69 -15.40
CA GLU A 28 22.65 9.16 -14.83
C GLU A 28 22.88 9.65 -13.39
N ILE A 29 22.70 10.95 -13.15
CA ILE A 29 22.91 11.54 -11.82
C ILE A 29 21.90 10.99 -10.80
N VAL A 30 20.63 10.82 -11.19
CA VAL A 30 19.62 10.23 -10.30
C VAL A 30 19.97 8.78 -9.97
N GLN A 31 20.41 7.99 -10.96
CA GLN A 31 20.84 6.60 -10.75
C GLN A 31 22.11 6.51 -9.89
N GLU A 32 23.07 7.43 -10.08
CA GLU A 32 24.28 7.52 -9.27
C GLU A 32 23.95 7.88 -7.81
N TYR A 33 23.07 8.85 -7.57
CA TYR A 33 22.57 9.18 -6.23
C TYR A 33 21.91 7.97 -5.56
N ILE A 34 21.04 7.25 -6.28
CA ILE A 34 20.35 6.09 -5.73
C ILE A 34 21.35 4.98 -5.38
N SER A 35 22.29 4.68 -6.29
CA SER A 35 23.24 3.59 -6.11
C SER A 35 24.30 3.87 -5.04
N SER A 36 24.76 5.12 -4.93
CA SER A 36 25.83 5.49 -3.99
C SER A 36 25.34 5.85 -2.58
N MET A 37 24.10 6.33 -2.44
CA MET A 37 23.59 6.85 -1.16
C MET A 37 22.36 6.09 -0.65
N VAL A 38 21.35 5.90 -1.50
CA VAL A 38 20.04 5.38 -1.07
C VAL A 38 20.09 3.87 -0.83
N LEU A 39 20.59 3.10 -1.80
CA LEU A 39 20.64 1.64 -1.67
C LEU A 39 21.53 1.17 -0.51
N PRO A 40 22.75 1.72 -0.30
CA PRO A 40 23.56 1.36 0.85
C PRO A 40 22.85 1.59 2.19
N SER A 41 22.22 2.76 2.38
CA SER A 41 21.56 3.09 3.66
C SER A 41 20.35 2.19 3.97
N LEU A 42 19.70 1.66 2.93
CA LEU A 42 18.59 0.72 3.05
C LEU A 42 19.06 -0.71 3.30
N ARG A 43 20.10 -1.15 2.60
CA ARG A 43 20.63 -2.52 2.72
C ARG A 43 21.23 -2.81 4.10
N GLU A 44 21.73 -1.79 4.79
CA GLU A 44 22.26 -1.88 6.15
C GLU A 44 21.17 -2.03 7.23
N LYS A 45 19.89 -1.84 6.89
CA LYS A 45 18.77 -1.88 7.84
C LYS A 45 17.85 -3.05 7.57
N HIS A 46 17.17 -3.49 8.62
CA HIS A 46 16.23 -4.61 8.57
C HIS A 46 14.95 -4.29 9.36
N GLY A 47 13.88 -5.04 9.09
CA GLY A 47 12.60 -4.92 9.81
C GLY A 47 12.01 -3.51 9.75
N GLU A 48 11.50 -3.03 10.88
CA GLU A 48 10.88 -1.70 10.97
C GLU A 48 11.86 -0.55 10.69
N PHE A 49 13.14 -0.69 11.05
CA PHE A 49 14.15 0.34 10.77
C PHE A 49 14.42 0.50 9.27
N MET A 50 14.33 -0.60 8.50
CA MET A 50 14.39 -0.54 7.04
C MET A 50 13.19 0.21 6.47
N LEU A 51 11.98 -0.03 7.01
CA LEU A 51 10.78 0.70 6.59
C LEU A 51 10.89 2.20 6.87
N GLN A 52 11.39 2.57 8.04
CA GLN A 52 11.62 3.98 8.40
C GLN A 52 12.61 4.64 7.44
N GLU A 53 13.72 3.97 7.10
CA GLU A 53 14.69 4.50 6.14
C GLU A 53 14.10 4.56 4.72
N LEU A 54 13.29 3.57 4.31
CA LEU A 54 12.61 3.58 3.01
C LEU A 54 11.70 4.80 2.87
N VAL A 55 10.88 5.08 3.89
CA VAL A 55 10.01 6.25 3.93
C VAL A 55 10.84 7.53 3.86
N LYS A 56 11.91 7.63 4.64
CA LYS A 56 12.80 8.80 4.63
C LYS A 56 13.45 9.01 3.26
N CYS A 57 14.01 7.98 2.66
CA CYS A 57 14.62 8.02 1.33
C CYS A 57 13.60 8.41 0.26
N TRP A 58 12.37 7.88 0.34
CA TRP A 58 11.29 8.25 -0.57
C TRP A 58 10.88 9.71 -0.44
N MET A 59 10.69 10.21 0.79
CA MET A 59 10.37 11.61 1.02
C MET A 59 11.47 12.55 0.51
N ASN A 60 12.74 12.22 0.79
CA ASN A 60 13.88 12.97 0.29
C ASN A 60 13.94 12.96 -1.24
N HIS A 61 13.68 11.80 -1.87
CA HIS A 61 13.60 11.67 -3.31
C HIS A 61 12.51 12.58 -3.90
N LYS A 62 11.29 12.57 -3.34
CA LYS A 62 10.20 13.45 -3.78
C LYS A 62 10.57 14.93 -3.67
N VAL A 63 11.22 15.34 -2.59
CA VAL A 63 11.69 16.72 -2.40
C VAL A 63 12.75 17.08 -3.44
N MET A 64 13.75 16.22 -3.64
CA MET A 64 14.81 16.41 -4.63
C MET A 64 14.22 16.56 -6.04
N VAL A 65 13.35 15.65 -6.45
CA VAL A 65 12.70 15.67 -7.77
C VAL A 65 11.87 16.93 -7.98
N LYS A 66 11.11 17.37 -6.96
CA LYS A 66 10.35 18.63 -7.02
C LYS A 66 11.24 19.85 -7.27
N TRP A 67 12.43 19.89 -6.66
CA TRP A 67 13.40 20.96 -6.89
C TRP A 67 14.05 20.86 -8.27
N LEU A 68 14.47 19.65 -8.68
CA LEU A 68 15.08 19.43 -9.98
C LEU A 68 14.12 19.79 -11.12
N TYR A 69 12.83 19.44 -11.00
CA TYR A 69 11.81 19.86 -11.96
C TYR A 69 11.79 21.39 -12.16
N ARG A 70 11.94 22.19 -11.10
CA ARG A 70 12.00 23.67 -11.24
C ARG A 70 13.16 24.15 -12.10
N PHE A 71 14.27 23.43 -12.12
CA PHE A 71 15.43 23.76 -12.93
C PHE A 71 15.30 23.24 -14.35
N PHE A 72 14.84 21.99 -14.50
CA PHE A 72 14.80 21.26 -15.77
C PHE A 72 13.47 21.36 -16.52
N ASN A 73 12.45 22.08 -16.02
CA ASN A 73 11.14 22.22 -16.66
C ASN A 73 11.21 22.73 -18.12
N TYR A 74 12.28 23.44 -18.49
CA TYR A 74 12.48 23.80 -19.90
C TYR A 74 12.60 22.57 -20.80
N LEU A 75 13.34 21.53 -20.36
CA LEU A 75 13.43 20.27 -21.09
C LEU A 75 12.05 19.62 -21.23
N ASP A 76 11.26 19.57 -20.15
CA ASP A 76 9.91 19.00 -20.18
C ASP A 76 9.00 19.73 -21.18
N ARG A 77 9.04 21.07 -21.21
CA ARG A 77 8.18 21.89 -22.07
C ARG A 77 8.50 21.77 -23.56
N TYR A 78 9.77 21.59 -23.92
CA TYR A 78 10.19 21.72 -25.32
C TYR A 78 10.85 20.45 -25.84
N PHE A 79 11.89 19.95 -25.18
CA PHE A 79 12.65 18.79 -25.66
C PHE A 79 11.85 17.49 -25.49
N VAL A 80 11.44 17.20 -24.27
CA VAL A 80 10.67 15.99 -23.92
C VAL A 80 9.37 15.94 -24.70
N TYR A 81 8.64 17.06 -24.77
CA TYR A 81 7.43 17.18 -25.57
C TYR A 81 7.68 16.88 -27.06
N LYS A 82 8.71 17.49 -27.66
CA LYS A 82 9.03 17.32 -29.08
C LYS A 82 9.38 15.88 -29.45
N TRP A 83 10.03 15.15 -28.55
CA TRP A 83 10.50 13.78 -28.79
C TRP A 83 9.63 12.71 -28.13
N ASN A 84 8.50 13.09 -27.51
CA ASN A 84 7.59 12.20 -26.79
C ASN A 84 8.31 11.29 -25.77
N LEU A 85 9.23 11.89 -25.00
CA LEU A 85 10.01 11.20 -23.97
C LEU A 85 9.28 11.23 -22.61
N PRO A 86 9.67 10.37 -21.65
CA PRO A 86 9.24 10.52 -20.27
C PRO A 86 9.71 11.85 -19.68
N SER A 87 8.84 12.51 -18.92
CA SER A 87 9.17 13.74 -18.20
C SER A 87 10.28 13.53 -17.16
N ILE A 88 10.94 14.63 -16.77
CA ILE A 88 11.97 14.63 -15.73
C ILE A 88 11.48 14.01 -14.41
N ASN A 89 10.21 14.21 -14.07
CA ASN A 89 9.58 13.58 -12.91
C ASN A 89 9.38 12.07 -13.12
N GLU A 90 8.88 11.64 -14.28
CA GLU A 90 8.70 10.23 -14.61
C GLU A 90 10.03 9.48 -14.65
N VAL A 91 11.10 10.09 -15.18
CA VAL A 91 12.44 9.51 -15.19
C VAL A 91 12.92 9.25 -13.77
N ALA A 92 12.83 10.22 -12.88
CA ALA A 92 13.31 10.05 -11.51
C ALA A 92 12.45 9.07 -10.70
N LEU A 93 11.14 9.04 -10.91
CA LEU A 93 10.27 8.04 -10.29
C LEU A 93 10.61 6.64 -10.79
N THR A 94 10.78 6.48 -12.11
CA THR A 94 11.16 5.21 -12.74
C THR A 94 12.50 4.71 -12.20
N CYS A 95 13.49 5.59 -12.02
CA CYS A 95 14.77 5.20 -11.42
C CYS A 95 14.59 4.69 -9.99
N PHE A 96 13.79 5.35 -9.16
CA PHE A 96 13.52 4.88 -7.79
C PHE A 96 12.75 3.57 -7.80
N ARG A 97 11.76 3.42 -8.69
CA ARG A 97 10.99 2.20 -8.84
C ARG A 97 11.90 1.03 -9.19
N ASP A 98 12.62 1.15 -10.29
CA ASP A 98 13.37 0.05 -10.89
C ASP A 98 14.58 -0.35 -10.04
N MET A 99 15.18 0.58 -9.28
CA MET A 99 16.36 0.31 -8.47
C MET A 99 16.06 0.04 -6.99
N VAL A 100 15.12 0.76 -6.37
CA VAL A 100 14.88 0.69 -4.92
C VAL A 100 13.62 -0.11 -4.61
N TYR A 101 12.50 0.26 -5.23
CA TYR A 101 11.21 -0.38 -4.95
C TYR A 101 11.24 -1.85 -5.36
N GLU A 102 11.69 -2.17 -6.57
CA GLU A 102 11.76 -3.55 -7.05
C GLU A 102 12.66 -4.43 -6.17
N GLU A 103 13.74 -3.88 -5.62
CA GLU A 103 14.64 -4.62 -4.71
C GLU A 103 14.00 -4.88 -3.34
N LEU A 104 13.22 -3.92 -2.82
CA LEU A 104 12.76 -3.93 -1.42
C LEU A 104 11.30 -4.32 -1.23
N LYS A 105 10.46 -4.28 -2.27
CA LYS A 105 9.00 -4.48 -2.14
C LYS A 105 8.61 -5.79 -1.47
N GLY A 106 9.33 -6.88 -1.72
CA GLY A 106 9.08 -8.16 -1.06
C GLY A 106 9.34 -8.10 0.45
N LYS A 107 10.54 -7.63 0.83
CA LYS A 107 10.94 -7.50 2.24
C LYS A 107 10.05 -6.51 2.99
N ALA A 108 9.74 -5.37 2.36
CA ALA A 108 8.89 -4.36 2.96
C ALA A 108 7.47 -4.89 3.21
N LYS A 109 6.90 -5.59 2.22
CA LYS A 109 5.60 -6.26 2.34
C LYS A 109 5.57 -7.24 3.50
N ASP A 110 6.58 -8.10 3.63
CA ASP A 110 6.61 -9.11 4.69
C ASP A 110 6.62 -8.45 6.09
N VAL A 111 7.42 -7.39 6.28
CA VAL A 111 7.45 -6.63 7.54
C VAL A 111 6.13 -5.89 7.78
N VAL A 112 5.52 -5.31 6.75
CA VAL A 112 4.22 -4.63 6.86
C VAL A 112 3.11 -5.61 7.26
N ILE A 113 3.06 -6.80 6.67
CA ILE A 113 2.06 -7.82 7.01
C ILE A 113 2.28 -8.31 8.45
N ASP A 114 3.52 -8.51 8.87
CA ASP A 114 3.85 -8.83 10.27
C ASP A 114 3.34 -7.75 11.24
N LEU A 115 3.62 -6.48 10.95
CA LEU A 115 3.12 -5.33 11.72
C LEU A 115 1.59 -5.32 11.82
N ILE A 116 0.87 -5.52 10.71
CA ILE A 116 -0.60 -5.59 10.70
C ILE A 116 -1.10 -6.74 11.58
N ASN A 117 -0.42 -7.90 11.56
CA ASN A 117 -0.78 -9.03 12.41
C ASN A 117 -0.55 -8.72 13.90
N ARG A 118 0.57 -8.09 14.26
CA ARG A 118 0.85 -7.65 15.64
C ARG A 118 -0.13 -6.60 16.14
N GLU A 119 -0.55 -5.67 15.28
CA GLU A 119 -1.53 -4.62 15.62
C GLU A 119 -2.88 -5.17 16.11
N ARG A 120 -3.19 -6.44 15.79
CA ARG A 120 -4.39 -7.12 16.29
C ARG A 120 -4.35 -7.45 17.79
N GLY A 121 -3.21 -7.29 18.44
CA GLY A 121 -3.04 -7.46 19.90
C GLY A 121 -2.13 -6.42 20.57
N GLU A 122 -1.38 -5.64 19.79
CA GLU A 122 -0.35 -4.73 20.26
C GLU A 122 -0.51 -3.33 19.64
N MET A 123 0.11 -2.31 20.24
CA MET A 123 0.22 -0.98 19.64
C MET A 123 1.42 -0.94 18.70
N ILE A 124 1.24 -0.34 17.52
CA ILE A 124 2.30 -0.16 16.52
C ILE A 124 2.29 1.28 15.97
N ASP A 125 3.33 1.63 15.22
CA ASP A 125 3.39 2.88 14.48
C ASP A 125 2.52 2.80 13.19
N ARG A 126 1.27 3.22 13.32
CA ARG A 126 0.32 3.30 12.19
C ARG A 126 0.73 4.35 11.14
N ALA A 127 1.48 5.38 11.53
CA ALA A 127 1.94 6.41 10.59
C ALA A 127 3.04 5.85 9.69
N LEU A 128 3.95 5.04 10.23
CA LEU A 128 4.92 4.29 9.44
C LEU A 128 4.23 3.37 8.44
N LEU A 129 3.24 2.59 8.86
CA LEU A 129 2.45 1.74 7.96
C LEU A 129 1.81 2.52 6.82
N LYS A 130 1.09 3.61 7.14
CA LYS A 130 0.46 4.50 6.16
C LYS A 130 1.49 4.97 5.13
N ASN A 131 2.63 5.47 5.58
CA ASN A 131 3.66 6.01 4.70
C ASN A 131 4.29 4.94 3.80
N VAL A 132 4.54 3.73 4.30
CA VAL A 132 5.08 2.63 3.49
C VAL A 132 4.04 2.17 2.46
N ILE A 133 2.79 2.01 2.88
CA ILE A 133 1.70 1.58 2.00
C ILE A 133 1.45 2.60 0.89
N ASP A 134 1.52 3.90 1.22
CA ASP A 134 1.39 4.97 0.23
C ASP A 134 2.48 4.88 -0.86
N ILE A 135 3.67 4.37 -0.57
CA ILE A 135 4.71 4.14 -1.60
C ILE A 135 4.22 3.16 -2.66
N TYR A 136 3.54 2.07 -2.28
CA TYR A 136 2.99 1.09 -3.24
C TYR A 136 1.92 1.71 -4.15
N VAL A 137 1.22 2.75 -3.68
CA VAL A 137 0.23 3.48 -4.48
C VAL A 137 0.91 4.52 -5.37
N GLU A 138 1.79 5.34 -4.79
CA GLU A 138 2.46 6.45 -5.47
C GLU A 138 3.40 5.98 -6.58
N ILE A 139 4.07 4.83 -6.41
CA ILE A 139 5.02 4.29 -7.40
C ILE A 139 4.34 3.91 -8.73
N GLY A 140 3.04 3.63 -8.69
CA GLY A 140 2.25 3.24 -9.86
C GLY A 140 1.80 4.39 -10.75
N MET A 141 2.10 5.65 -10.40
CA MET A 141 1.72 6.84 -11.19
C MET A 141 0.21 6.87 -11.53
N GLY A 142 -0.64 6.52 -10.55
CA GLY A 142 -2.10 6.42 -10.74
C GLY A 142 -2.59 5.03 -11.14
N GLN A 143 -1.70 4.09 -11.41
CA GLN A 143 -2.04 2.67 -11.55
C GLN A 143 -1.98 1.98 -10.18
N MET A 144 -3.03 1.23 -9.85
CA MET A 144 -3.12 0.51 -8.56
C MET A 144 -2.50 -0.89 -8.60
N ASN A 145 -1.95 -1.33 -9.73
CA ASN A 145 -1.38 -2.68 -9.91
C ASN A 145 -0.24 -2.97 -8.93
N TYR A 146 0.63 -2.00 -8.62
CA TYR A 146 1.70 -2.17 -7.64
C TYR A 146 1.15 -2.38 -6.23
N TYR A 147 0.20 -1.53 -5.79
CA TYR A 147 -0.51 -1.73 -4.53
C TYR A 147 -1.24 -3.08 -4.47
N VAL A 148 -1.96 -3.45 -5.52
CA VAL A 148 -2.78 -4.67 -5.53
C VAL A 148 -1.90 -5.92 -5.55
N ASN A 149 -0.96 -6.00 -6.48
CA ASN A 149 -0.18 -7.20 -6.75
C ASN A 149 0.98 -7.37 -5.77
N ASP A 150 1.67 -6.28 -5.41
CA ASP A 150 2.87 -6.36 -4.57
C ASP A 150 2.56 -6.25 -3.07
N PHE A 151 1.30 -5.98 -2.69
CA PHE A 151 0.89 -5.86 -1.29
C PHE A 151 -0.52 -6.39 -0.96
N GLU A 152 -1.59 -5.84 -1.56
CA GLU A 152 -2.98 -6.07 -1.13
C GLU A 152 -3.35 -7.55 -1.15
N ASN A 153 -3.01 -8.28 -2.22
CA ASN A 153 -3.35 -9.68 -2.37
C ASN A 153 -2.76 -10.55 -1.24
N ASP A 154 -1.50 -10.33 -0.90
CA ASP A 154 -0.81 -11.08 0.15
C ASP A 154 -1.33 -10.69 1.55
N MET A 155 -1.63 -9.40 1.77
CA MET A 155 -2.25 -8.93 3.01
C MET A 155 -3.65 -9.54 3.21
N LEU A 156 -4.45 -9.61 2.15
CA LEU A 156 -5.77 -10.25 2.16
C LEU A 156 -5.67 -11.75 2.48
N ALA A 157 -4.71 -12.45 1.87
CA ALA A 157 -4.46 -13.87 2.12
C ALA A 157 -3.98 -14.12 3.57
N ALA A 158 -3.04 -13.32 4.07
CA ALA A 158 -2.57 -13.42 5.45
C ALA A 158 -3.69 -13.14 6.46
N THR A 159 -4.57 -12.17 6.16
CA THR A 159 -5.72 -11.86 7.01
C THR A 159 -6.76 -12.97 7.00
N ALA A 160 -7.05 -13.58 5.86
CA ALA A 160 -7.93 -14.74 5.79
C ALA A 160 -7.37 -15.91 6.62
N ALA A 161 -6.09 -16.23 6.48
CA ALA A 161 -5.44 -17.28 7.27
C ALA A 161 -5.48 -17.01 8.78
N TYR A 162 -5.33 -15.74 9.19
CA TYR A 162 -5.47 -15.33 10.59
C TYR A 162 -6.88 -15.59 11.12
N TYR A 163 -7.92 -15.16 10.42
CA TYR A 163 -9.30 -15.33 10.87
C TYR A 163 -9.80 -16.77 10.77
N TYR A 164 -9.35 -17.53 9.79
CA TYR A 164 -9.59 -18.97 9.73
C TYR A 164 -9.15 -19.68 11.02
N ARG A 165 -7.92 -19.40 11.47
CA ARG A 165 -7.36 -19.98 12.71
C ARG A 165 -8.06 -19.49 13.97
N LYS A 166 -8.52 -18.23 14.00
CA LYS A 166 -9.28 -17.71 15.14
C LYS A 166 -10.67 -18.33 15.21
N ALA A 167 -11.39 -18.35 14.09
CA ALA A 167 -12.73 -18.92 13.99
C ALA A 167 -12.76 -20.40 14.37
N SER A 168 -11.78 -21.20 13.91
CA SER A 168 -11.71 -22.62 14.24
C SER A 168 -11.56 -22.88 15.75
N ASN A 169 -10.91 -21.97 16.47
CA ASN A 169 -10.80 -22.04 17.93
C ASN A 169 -12.08 -21.57 18.63
N TRP A 170 -12.64 -20.44 18.21
CA TRP A 170 -13.84 -19.86 18.82
C TRP A 170 -15.09 -20.71 18.61
N ILE A 171 -15.25 -21.33 17.44
CA ILE A 171 -16.41 -22.19 17.15
C ILE A 171 -16.44 -23.44 18.03
N MET A 172 -15.31 -23.89 18.58
CA MET A 172 -15.30 -25.02 19.52
C MET A 172 -15.54 -24.58 20.97
N LYS A 173 -15.06 -23.39 21.35
CA LYS A 173 -14.99 -22.96 22.75
C LYS A 173 -16.14 -22.05 23.19
N ASP A 174 -16.57 -21.16 22.31
CA ASP A 174 -17.44 -20.04 22.69
C ASP A 174 -18.91 -20.38 22.46
N SER A 175 -19.81 -19.71 23.19
CA SER A 175 -21.24 -19.77 22.89
C SER A 175 -21.55 -19.09 21.55
N ARG A 176 -22.69 -19.38 20.92
CA ARG A 176 -23.11 -18.68 19.69
C ARG A 176 -23.16 -17.14 19.86
N PRO A 177 -23.83 -16.57 20.88
CA PRO A 177 -23.89 -15.12 21.00
C PRO A 177 -22.49 -14.50 21.19
N ASP A 178 -21.61 -15.13 21.96
CA ASP A 178 -20.23 -14.66 22.14
C ASP A 178 -19.45 -14.71 20.82
N TYR A 179 -19.59 -15.79 20.05
CA TYR A 179 -18.97 -15.93 18.73
C TYR A 179 -19.42 -14.82 17.77
N MET A 180 -20.73 -14.53 17.73
CA MET A 180 -21.29 -13.49 16.86
C MET A 180 -20.79 -12.09 17.26
N LEU A 181 -20.73 -11.79 18.56
CA LEU A 181 -20.17 -10.53 19.06
C LEU A 181 -18.68 -10.39 18.69
N MET A 182 -17.91 -11.47 18.80
CA MET A 182 -16.50 -11.48 18.39
C MET A 182 -16.35 -11.28 16.88
N ALA A 183 -17.21 -11.88 16.07
CA ALA A 183 -17.18 -11.70 14.62
C ALA A 183 -17.48 -10.25 14.21
N GLU A 184 -18.52 -9.64 14.79
CA GLU A 184 -18.86 -8.23 14.58
C GLU A 184 -17.73 -7.30 15.02
N TYR A 185 -17.14 -7.56 16.20
CA TYR A 185 -15.97 -6.83 16.69
C TYR A 185 -14.80 -6.87 15.71
N CYS A 186 -14.49 -8.04 15.15
CA CYS A 186 -13.39 -8.21 14.20
C CYS A 186 -13.66 -7.44 12.90
N LEU A 187 -14.88 -7.51 12.35
CA LEU A 187 -15.26 -6.76 11.15
C LEU A 187 -15.13 -5.25 11.35
N ARG A 188 -15.60 -4.73 12.49
CA ARG A 188 -15.44 -3.31 12.83
C ARG A 188 -13.95 -2.93 12.94
N LYS A 189 -13.13 -3.77 13.58
CA LYS A 189 -11.69 -3.52 13.71
C LYS A 189 -10.95 -3.52 12.38
N GLU A 190 -11.27 -4.43 11.45
CA GLU A 190 -10.68 -4.43 10.12
C GLU A 190 -11.13 -3.20 9.30
N LYS A 191 -12.39 -2.77 9.45
CA LYS A 191 -12.86 -1.51 8.86
C LYS A 191 -12.08 -0.30 9.39
N GLU A 192 -11.85 -0.24 10.71
CA GLU A 192 -10.98 0.77 11.32
C GLU A 192 -9.57 0.71 10.75
N ARG A 193 -8.94 -0.46 10.62
CA ARG A 193 -7.57 -0.58 10.04
C ARG A 193 -7.49 0.01 8.65
N VAL A 194 -8.50 -0.25 7.81
CA VAL A 194 -8.53 0.30 6.46
C VAL A 194 -8.54 1.82 6.48
N SER A 195 -9.38 2.44 7.31
CA SER A 195 -9.46 3.90 7.38
C SER A 195 -8.20 4.57 7.92
N HIS A 196 -7.39 3.87 8.73
CA HIS A 196 -6.17 4.43 9.30
C HIS A 196 -4.98 4.39 8.32
N TYR A 197 -4.79 3.29 7.57
CA TYR A 197 -3.54 3.14 6.79
C TYR A 197 -3.63 2.37 5.47
N LEU A 198 -4.74 1.71 5.12
CA LEU A 198 -4.87 1.02 3.82
C LEU A 198 -5.53 1.93 2.79
N HIS A 199 -5.41 1.56 1.51
CA HIS A 199 -6.18 2.23 0.48
C HIS A 199 -7.67 1.85 0.60
N SER A 200 -8.57 2.80 0.35
CA SER A 200 -10.02 2.61 0.52
C SER A 200 -10.61 1.50 -0.36
N SER A 201 -9.97 1.20 -1.50
CA SER A 201 -10.36 0.09 -2.37
C SER A 201 -10.24 -1.29 -1.70
N SER A 202 -9.49 -1.40 -0.62
CA SER A 202 -9.30 -2.65 0.13
C SER A 202 -10.45 -2.97 1.07
N GLU A 203 -11.23 -1.97 1.52
CA GLU A 203 -12.33 -2.18 2.47
C GLU A 203 -13.31 -3.28 2.03
N PRO A 204 -13.94 -3.22 0.84
CA PRO A 204 -14.92 -4.23 0.44
C PRO A 204 -14.31 -5.63 0.31
N LYS A 205 -13.05 -5.73 -0.13
CA LYS A 205 -12.35 -7.01 -0.32
C LYS A 205 -11.98 -7.63 1.03
N LEU A 206 -11.45 -6.80 1.94
CA LEU A 206 -11.03 -7.22 3.28
C LEU A 206 -12.23 -7.67 4.10
N LEU A 207 -13.29 -6.87 4.15
CA LEU A 207 -14.50 -7.21 4.91
C LEU A 207 -15.17 -8.48 4.36
N LYS A 208 -15.22 -8.65 3.03
CA LYS A 208 -15.73 -9.88 2.41
C LYS A 208 -14.91 -11.10 2.81
N ASN A 209 -13.58 -11.02 2.78
CA ASN A 209 -12.72 -12.12 3.19
C ASN A 209 -12.91 -12.47 4.67
N VAL A 210 -12.91 -11.47 5.54
CA VAL A 210 -13.09 -11.67 6.99
C VAL A 210 -14.47 -12.27 7.28
N GLN A 211 -15.51 -11.79 6.62
CA GLN A 211 -16.87 -12.32 6.74
C GLN A 211 -16.95 -13.77 6.26
N ASN A 212 -16.26 -14.13 5.17
CA ASN A 212 -16.21 -15.49 4.67
C ASN A 212 -15.62 -16.45 5.73
N GLU A 213 -14.45 -16.09 6.26
CA GLU A 213 -13.73 -16.92 7.24
C GLU A 213 -14.46 -17.04 8.57
N LEU A 214 -15.14 -15.97 9.02
CA LEU A 214 -15.82 -15.96 10.31
C LEU A 214 -17.25 -16.50 10.24
N LEU A 215 -18.02 -16.25 9.18
CA LEU A 215 -19.46 -16.53 9.16
C LEU A 215 -19.86 -17.59 8.12
N ILE A 216 -19.33 -17.52 6.91
CA ILE A 216 -19.78 -18.38 5.81
C ILE A 216 -19.28 -19.81 6.01
N ILE A 217 -17.98 -19.97 6.29
CA ILE A 217 -17.35 -21.30 6.48
C ILE A 217 -18.00 -22.08 7.63
N TYR A 218 -18.37 -21.39 8.71
CA TYR A 218 -18.93 -22.01 9.92
C TYR A 218 -20.45 -21.90 10.01
N SER A 219 -21.14 -21.52 8.92
CA SER A 219 -22.59 -21.25 8.90
C SER A 219 -23.43 -22.39 9.49
N SER A 220 -23.16 -23.65 9.09
CA SER A 220 -23.86 -24.83 9.63
C SER A 220 -23.62 -25.03 11.12
N GLN A 221 -22.38 -24.94 11.58
CA GLN A 221 -22.00 -25.15 12.99
C GLN A 221 -22.56 -24.05 13.90
N VAL A 222 -22.57 -22.81 13.39
CA VAL A 222 -23.18 -21.68 14.10
C VAL A 222 -24.69 -21.91 14.25
N LEU A 223 -25.38 -22.38 13.20
CA LEU A 223 -26.81 -22.74 13.23
C LEU A 223 -27.11 -23.93 14.16
N GLU A 224 -26.30 -24.98 14.13
CA GLU A 224 -26.47 -26.16 14.98
C GLU A 224 -26.36 -25.82 16.48
N LYS A 225 -25.51 -24.85 16.85
CA LYS A 225 -25.42 -24.36 18.22
C LYS A 225 -26.70 -23.69 18.75
N GLU A 226 -27.60 -23.21 17.88
CA GLU A 226 -28.91 -22.71 18.33
C GLU A 226 -29.77 -23.82 18.93
N TYR A 227 -29.59 -25.06 18.47
CA TYR A 227 -30.39 -26.20 18.91
C TYR A 227 -29.79 -26.92 20.13
N SER A 228 -28.48 -26.77 20.38
CA SER A 228 -27.82 -27.32 21.57
C SER A 228 -27.86 -26.38 22.78
N GLY A 229 -28.09 -25.08 22.56
CA GLY A 229 -28.14 -24.03 23.59
C GLY A 229 -29.55 -23.77 24.13
N CYS A 230 -30.25 -24.83 24.55
CA CYS A 230 -31.59 -24.85 25.13
C CYS A 230 -32.79 -24.49 24.23
N SER A 231 -33.82 -25.32 24.33
CA SER A 231 -35.25 -25.06 24.08
C SER A 231 -35.84 -23.91 24.92
N SER A 232 -35.06 -22.89 25.25
CA SER A 232 -35.50 -21.72 25.98
C SER A 232 -34.98 -20.49 25.26
N LEU A 233 -35.69 -20.09 24.21
CA LEU A 233 -36.29 -18.76 24.08
C LEU A 233 -36.87 -18.66 22.67
N LEU A 234 -38.16 -18.95 22.61
CA LEU A 234 -39.07 -18.47 21.58
C LEU A 234 -38.92 -16.96 21.42
N ILE A 235 -38.01 -16.52 20.53
CA ILE A 235 -38.18 -15.31 19.74
C ILE A 235 -37.79 -15.66 18.30
N VAL A 236 -38.58 -16.59 17.74
CA VAL A 236 -38.80 -16.64 16.29
C VAL A 236 -39.51 -15.34 15.93
N ASN A 237 -38.75 -14.31 15.59
CA ASN A 237 -39.10 -13.18 14.71
C ASN A 237 -38.10 -12.04 14.90
N LYS A 238 -37.05 -11.97 14.06
CA LYS A 238 -36.51 -10.72 13.45
C LYS A 238 -35.15 -10.78 12.74
N VAL A 239 -34.56 -11.95 12.45
CA VAL A 239 -33.20 -11.98 11.84
C VAL A 239 -33.17 -12.31 10.34
N PHE A 240 -34.32 -12.53 9.69
CA PHE A 240 -34.40 -12.66 8.22
C PHE A 240 -34.78 -11.34 7.52
N ASP A 241 -34.21 -10.22 7.94
CA ASP A 241 -34.37 -8.94 7.24
C ASP A 241 -33.02 -8.23 7.07
N PHE A 242 -32.11 -8.88 6.36
CA PHE A 242 -30.96 -8.23 5.74
C PHE A 242 -30.80 -8.71 4.30
N THR A 243 -31.70 -8.22 3.43
CA THR A 243 -31.46 -8.03 2.00
C THR A 243 -31.95 -6.63 1.59
N PRO A 244 -31.33 -6.01 0.58
CA PRO A 244 -30.95 -4.60 0.60
C PRO A 244 -32.06 -3.64 0.19
N ARG A 245 -32.28 -2.58 0.98
CA ARG A 245 -32.98 -1.37 0.55
C ARG A 245 -32.03 -0.18 0.51
N ILE A 246 -31.18 -0.14 -0.51
CA ILE A 246 -30.64 1.12 -1.04
C ILE A 246 -30.50 0.93 -2.56
N MET A 247 -31.49 1.42 -3.32
CA MET A 247 -31.33 1.99 -4.66
C MET A 247 -32.68 2.56 -5.12
N THR A 248 -32.91 3.82 -4.74
CA THR A 248 -33.48 4.89 -5.59
C THR A 248 -32.69 6.13 -5.26
#